data_AF-F4XH23-F1
#
_entry.id   AF-F4XH23-F1
#
_cell.length_a   1.000
_cell.length_b   1.000
_cell.length_c   1.000
_cell.angle_alpha   90.00
_cell.angle_beta   90.00
_cell.angle_gamma   90.00
#
_symmetry.space_group_name_H-M   'P 1'
#
loop_
_entity.id
_entity.type
_entity.pdbx_description
1 polymer ?
#
loop_
_entity_poly.entity_id
_entity_poly.type
_entity_poly.pdbx_seq_one_letter_code
_entity_poly.pdbx_strand_id
1 'polypeptide(L)'
;MKAFVEGLVLLGGFLAVAAFCYYAVSKLGDFLDQNQADRDAAYDQWEEQGDLNIAAASPWAMQAGSQVLKDMKREHPNLHCTLSMGEEPELLHALGAGDVDIVILYSKAERNKAVRQREVMLPAQPFINEDGVKITPIHPAMQSQFVAWNNQDRRPFILEFVQKLCGQGA
;
A
#
# COMPACT_ATOMS: atom_id res chain seq x y z
N MET A 1 -7.45 -30.54 69.19
CA MET A 1 -8.46 -30.76 68.11
C MET A 1 -8.81 -29.45 67.39
N LYS A 2 -9.20 -28.38 68.09
CA LYS A 2 -9.62 -27.09 67.49
C LYS A 2 -8.56 -26.41 66.59
N ALA A 3 -7.32 -26.29 67.06
CA ALA A 3 -6.22 -25.67 66.31
C ALA A 3 -5.81 -26.42 65.02
N PHE A 4 -6.03 -27.73 64.97
CA PHE A 4 -5.71 -28.55 63.79
C PHE A 4 -6.75 -28.36 62.67
N VAL A 5 -8.02 -28.16 63.05
CA VAL A 5 -9.12 -27.88 62.12
C VAL A 5 -9.00 -26.46 61.56
N GLU A 6 -8.67 -25.46 62.38
CA GLU A 6 -8.42 -24.09 61.92
C GLU A 6 -7.23 -24.03 60.94
N GLY A 7 -6.15 -24.76 61.21
CA GLY A 7 -5.00 -24.86 60.31
C GLY A 7 -5.33 -25.52 58.96
N LEU A 8 -6.15 -26.58 58.96
CA LEU A 8 -6.63 -27.23 57.73
C LEU A 8 -7.56 -26.33 56.90
N VAL A 9 -8.43 -25.55 57.55
CA VAL A 9 -9.32 -24.59 56.89
C VAL A 9 -8.53 -23.43 56.28
N LEU A 10 -7.55 -22.89 57.00
CA LEU A 10 -6.64 -21.85 56.48
C LEU A 10 -5.79 -22.36 55.31
N LEU A 11 -5.25 -23.58 55.41
CA LEU A 11 -4.46 -24.19 54.35
C LEU A 11 -5.32 -24.47 53.11
N GLY A 12 -6.53 -24.98 53.29
CA GLY A 12 -7.48 -25.21 52.20
C GLY A 12 -7.94 -23.92 51.52
N GLY A 13 -8.20 -22.86 52.30
CA GLY A 13 -8.53 -21.53 51.77
C GLY A 13 -7.38 -20.92 50.98
N PHE A 14 -6.15 -21.02 51.49
CA PHE A 14 -4.96 -20.52 50.79
C PHE A 14 -4.70 -21.27 49.47
N LEU A 15 -4.87 -22.59 49.47
CA LEU A 15 -4.73 -23.42 48.27
C LEU A 15 -5.78 -23.06 47.21
N ALA A 16 -7.03 -22.81 47.62
CA ALA A 16 -8.10 -22.42 46.70
C ALA A 16 -7.84 -21.04 46.06
N VAL A 17 -7.36 -20.07 46.85
CA VAL A 17 -6.97 -18.74 46.33
C VAL A 17 -5.78 -18.85 45.38
N ALA A 18 -4.76 -19.63 45.73
CA ALA A 18 -3.60 -19.85 44.87
C ALA A 18 -3.97 -20.48 43.53
N ALA A 19 -4.85 -21.51 43.54
CA ALA A 19 -5.35 -22.15 42.33
C ALA A 19 -6.16 -21.18 41.44
N PHE A 20 -7.00 -20.34 42.06
CA PHE A 20 -7.76 -19.32 41.34
C PHE A 20 -6.86 -18.25 40.71
N CYS A 21 -5.89 -17.74 41.47
CA CYS A 21 -4.91 -16.77 40.95
C CYS A 21 -4.08 -17.35 39.80
N TYR A 22 -3.65 -18.62 39.91
CA TYR A 22 -2.94 -19.30 38.84
C TYR A 22 -3.80 -19.40 37.56
N TYR A 23 -5.05 -19.85 37.69
CA TYR A 23 -5.98 -19.93 36.55
C TYR A 23 -6.23 -18.55 35.90
N ALA A 24 -6.40 -17.50 36.70
CA ALA A 24 -6.60 -16.14 36.19
C ALA A 24 -5.38 -15.63 35.41
N VAL A 25 -4.16 -15.90 35.89
CA VAL A 25 -2.92 -15.53 35.20
C VAL A 25 -2.73 -16.35 33.93
N SER A 26 -3.01 -17.66 33.94
CA SER A 26 -2.95 -18.50 32.73
C SER A 26 -3.95 -18.03 31.66
N LYS A 27 -5.20 -17.75 32.05
CA LYS A 27 -6.23 -17.24 31.13
C LYS A 27 -5.84 -15.88 30.55
N LEU A 28 -5.26 -15.00 31.37
CA LEU A 28 -4.78 -13.69 30.92
C LEU A 28 -3.59 -13.85 29.95
N GLY A 29 -2.70 -14.81 30.20
CA GLY A 29 -1.63 -15.20 29.27
C GLY A 29 -2.19 -15.63 27.92
N ASP A 30 -3.15 -16.55 27.91
CA ASP A 30 -3.80 -17.01 26.67
C ASP A 30 -4.48 -15.86 25.91
N PHE A 31 -5.15 -14.93 26.61
CA PHE A 31 -5.74 -13.74 26.00
C PHE A 31 -4.70 -12.75 25.45
N LEU A 32 -3.57 -12.58 26.12
CA LEU A 32 -2.49 -11.72 25.66
C LEU A 32 -1.79 -12.33 24.45
N ASP A 33 -1.54 -13.64 24.47
CA ASP A 33 -0.92 -14.38 23.37
C ASP A 33 -1.84 -14.44 22.15
N GLN A 34 -3.15 -14.58 22.36
CA GLN A 34 -4.14 -14.50 21.28
C GLN A 34 -4.29 -13.09 20.72
N ASN A 35 -4.30 -12.04 21.57
CA ASN A 35 -4.27 -10.66 21.09
C ASN A 35 -2.95 -10.31 20.41
N GLN A 36 -1.84 -10.92 20.83
CA GLN A 36 -0.55 -10.75 20.21
C GLN A 36 -0.49 -11.50 18.88
N ALA A 37 -1.01 -12.72 18.76
CA ALA A 37 -1.16 -13.44 17.51
C ALA A 37 -2.13 -12.75 16.54
N ASP A 38 -3.23 -12.18 17.03
CA ASP A 38 -4.17 -11.37 16.23
C ASP A 38 -3.53 -10.03 15.82
N ARG A 39 -2.72 -9.42 16.70
CA ARG A 39 -1.94 -8.22 16.37
C ARG A 39 -0.82 -8.54 15.39
N ASP A 40 -0.09 -9.64 15.56
CA ASP A 40 1.02 -10.05 14.70
C ASP A 40 0.49 -10.49 13.34
N ALA A 41 -0.65 -11.19 13.28
CA ALA A 41 -1.36 -11.47 12.03
C ALA A 41 -1.93 -10.19 11.37
N ALA A 42 -2.32 -9.19 12.15
CA ALA A 42 -2.72 -7.88 11.63
C ALA A 42 -1.50 -7.03 11.21
N TYR A 43 -0.36 -7.11 11.91
CA TYR A 43 0.90 -6.44 11.58
C TYR A 43 1.52 -7.03 10.31
N ASP A 44 1.51 -8.36 10.16
CA ASP A 44 1.88 -9.07 8.92
C ASP A 44 1.00 -8.62 7.75
N GLN A 45 -0.29 -8.30 8.01
CA GLN A 45 -1.22 -7.76 7.01
C GLN A 45 -1.01 -6.26 6.72
N TRP A 46 -0.49 -5.50 7.68
CA TRP A 46 -0.24 -4.06 7.55
C TRP A 46 1.10 -3.78 6.87
N GLU A 47 2.11 -4.65 7.03
CA GLU A 47 3.37 -4.57 6.27
C GLU A 47 3.19 -4.92 4.77
N GLU A 48 2.14 -5.65 4.38
CA GLU A 48 1.84 -5.94 2.96
C GLU A 48 0.94 -4.90 2.27
N GLN A 49 0.32 -3.95 3.00
CA GLN A 49 -0.53 -2.91 2.41
C GLN A 49 0.33 -1.72 1.96
N GLY A 50 1.19 -1.99 0.97
CA GLY A 50 2.24 -1.08 0.52
C GLY A 50 1.73 0.24 -0.05
N ASP A 51 2.42 1.32 0.30
CA ASP A 51 2.33 2.59 -0.41
C ASP A 51 2.57 2.35 -1.92
N LEU A 52 1.73 2.97 -2.74
CA LEU A 52 1.88 3.01 -4.19
C LEU A 52 2.26 4.43 -4.60
N ASN A 53 3.55 4.62 -4.89
CA ASN A 53 4.14 5.89 -5.27
C ASN A 53 4.32 5.95 -6.79
N ILE A 54 3.56 6.82 -7.44
CA ILE A 54 3.60 7.00 -8.89
C ILE A 54 4.12 8.40 -9.20
N ALA A 55 4.89 8.53 -10.27
CA ALA A 55 5.26 9.83 -10.80
C ALA A 55 4.94 9.97 -12.29
N ALA A 56 4.63 11.19 -12.72
CA ALA A 56 4.27 11.47 -14.10
C ALA A 56 5.06 12.66 -14.65
N ALA A 57 5.47 12.57 -15.91
CA ALA A 57 6.18 13.64 -16.59
C ALA A 57 5.21 14.73 -17.13
N SER A 58 3.91 14.41 -17.24
CA SER A 58 2.91 15.28 -17.83
C SER A 58 1.65 15.44 -16.96
N PRO A 59 1.00 16.62 -16.98
CA PRO A 59 -0.30 16.81 -16.32
C PRO A 59 -1.38 15.85 -16.80
N TRP A 60 -1.32 15.43 -18.08
CA TRP A 60 -2.30 14.51 -18.66
C TRP A 60 -2.08 13.07 -18.17
N ALA A 61 -0.83 12.64 -18.06
CA ALA A 61 -0.49 11.38 -17.39
C ALA A 61 -0.85 11.41 -15.92
N MET A 62 -0.61 12.53 -15.25
CA MET A 62 -1.01 12.72 -13.87
C MET A 62 -2.53 12.57 -13.73
N GLN A 63 -3.31 13.20 -14.60
CA GLN A 63 -4.76 13.05 -14.60
C GLN A 63 -5.18 11.59 -14.84
N ALA A 64 -4.62 10.92 -15.84
CA ALA A 64 -4.96 9.54 -16.16
C ALA A 64 -4.58 8.58 -15.00
N GLY A 65 -3.37 8.72 -14.47
CA GLY A 65 -2.90 7.96 -13.31
C GLY A 65 -3.75 8.24 -12.06
N SER A 66 -4.14 9.48 -11.81
CA SER A 66 -5.01 9.86 -10.69
C SER A 66 -6.37 9.17 -10.76
N GLN A 67 -6.97 9.04 -11.95
CA GLN A 67 -8.25 8.33 -12.10
C GLN A 67 -8.10 6.85 -11.77
N VAL A 68 -7.05 6.20 -12.28
CA VAL A 68 -6.77 4.79 -11.94
C VAL A 68 -6.54 4.62 -10.44
N LEU A 69 -5.77 5.51 -9.82
CA LEU A 69 -5.53 5.47 -8.37
C LEU A 69 -6.80 5.66 -7.55
N LYS A 70 -7.72 6.53 -7.99
CA LYS A 70 -9.02 6.71 -7.33
C LYS A 70 -9.86 5.43 -7.38
N ASP A 71 -9.89 4.76 -8.53
CA ASP A 71 -10.59 3.49 -8.67
C ASP A 71 -9.95 2.40 -7.82
N MET A 72 -8.62 2.30 -7.82
CA MET A 72 -7.88 1.35 -6.97
C MET A 72 -8.09 1.61 -5.48
N LYS A 73 -8.08 2.87 -5.03
CA LYS A 73 -8.34 3.23 -3.63
C LYS A 73 -9.77 2.88 -3.18
N ARG A 74 -10.74 2.90 -4.11
CA ARG A 74 -12.10 2.44 -3.83
C ARG A 74 -12.16 0.92 -3.64
N GLU A 75 -11.39 0.17 -4.43
CA GLU A 75 -11.30 -1.29 -4.36
C GLU A 75 -10.45 -1.76 -3.17
N HIS A 76 -9.43 -0.97 -2.81
CA HIS A 76 -8.47 -1.23 -1.73
C HIS A 76 -8.40 0.00 -0.79
N PRO A 77 -9.31 0.12 0.20
CA PRO A 77 -9.42 1.32 1.04
C PRO A 77 -8.16 1.67 1.84
N ASN A 78 -7.34 0.67 2.14
CA ASN A 78 -6.10 0.82 2.90
C ASN A 78 -4.89 1.12 2.01
N LEU A 79 -5.05 1.18 0.69
CA LEU A 79 -3.97 1.50 -0.24
C LEU A 79 -3.67 3.01 -0.18
N HIS A 80 -2.49 3.34 0.32
CA HIS A 80 -1.96 4.69 0.29
C HIS A 80 -1.35 4.97 -1.09
N CYS A 81 -1.88 5.98 -1.79
CA CYS A 81 -1.47 6.32 -3.14
C CYS A 81 -0.88 7.73 -3.16
N THR A 82 0.36 7.87 -3.64
CA THR A 82 1.00 9.17 -3.87
C THR A 82 1.20 9.35 -5.36
N LEU A 83 0.89 10.56 -5.86
CA LEU A 83 1.11 10.92 -7.26
C LEU A 83 1.93 12.20 -7.34
N SER A 84 3.15 12.08 -7.86
CA SER A 84 4.12 13.16 -8.00
C SER A 84 4.30 13.55 -9.47
N MET A 85 4.80 14.75 -9.72
CA MET A 85 5.13 15.23 -11.06
C MET A 85 6.56 15.77 -11.07
N GLY A 86 7.28 15.52 -12.16
CA GLY A 86 8.67 15.95 -12.32
C GLY A 86 9.18 15.72 -13.73
N GLU A 87 10.44 16.06 -13.98
CA GLU A 87 11.07 15.88 -15.30
C GLU A 87 11.57 14.44 -15.50
N GLU A 88 11.55 13.92 -16.73
CA GLU A 88 11.89 12.51 -17.00
C GLU A 88 13.22 12.03 -16.39
N PRO A 89 14.33 12.79 -16.42
CA PRO A 89 15.57 12.36 -15.79
C PRO A 89 15.44 12.18 -14.27
N GLU A 90 14.67 13.04 -13.61
CA GLU A 90 14.39 12.97 -12.18
C GLU A 90 13.50 11.77 -11.86
N LEU A 91 12.48 11.52 -12.69
CA LEU A 91 11.60 10.37 -12.54
C LEU A 91 12.33 9.05 -12.71
N LEU A 92 13.20 8.94 -13.72
CA LEU A 92 14.01 7.75 -13.94
C LEU A 92 15.02 7.52 -12.81
N HIS A 93 15.60 8.59 -12.26
CA HIS A 93 16.46 8.51 -11.08
C HIS A 93 15.68 8.01 -9.86
N ALA A 94 14.52 8.60 -9.56
CA ALA A 94 13.65 8.20 -8.46
C ALA A 94 13.20 6.74 -8.59
N LEU A 95 12.87 6.29 -9.80
CA LEU A 95 12.52 4.89 -10.07
C LEU A 95 13.72 3.94 -9.81
N GLY A 96 14.93 4.37 -10.19
CA GLY A 96 16.15 3.60 -9.94
C GLY A 96 16.53 3.53 -8.46
N ALA A 97 16.25 4.59 -7.70
CA ALA A 97 16.48 4.67 -6.26
C ALA A 97 15.43 3.90 -5.44
N GLY A 98 14.25 3.64 -6.02
CA GLY A 98 13.11 3.03 -5.32
C GLY A 98 12.25 4.01 -4.55
N ASP A 99 12.41 5.32 -4.79
CA ASP A 99 11.58 6.38 -4.20
C ASP A 99 10.17 6.39 -4.81
N VAL A 100 10.06 5.93 -6.06
CA VAL A 100 8.79 5.75 -6.78
C VAL A 100 8.74 4.36 -7.41
N ASP A 101 7.53 3.83 -7.47
CA ASP A 101 7.28 2.45 -7.93
C ASP A 101 7.04 2.40 -9.43
N ILE A 102 6.38 3.44 -9.95
CA ILE A 102 5.96 3.55 -11.34
C ILE A 102 6.18 4.98 -11.81
N VAL A 103 6.64 5.12 -13.06
CA VAL A 103 6.75 6.42 -13.73
C VAL A 103 6.01 6.40 -15.05
N ILE A 104 5.39 7.53 -15.40
CA ILE A 104 4.75 7.74 -16.70
C ILE A 104 5.54 8.83 -17.44
N LEU A 105 6.13 8.46 -18.58
CA LEU A 105 7.10 9.23 -19.35
C LEU A 105 6.53 9.60 -20.73
N TYR A 106 6.99 10.70 -21.32
CA TYR A 106 6.77 11.04 -22.71
C TYR A 106 7.55 10.13 -23.66
N SER A 107 8.79 9.82 -23.28
CA SER A 107 9.75 9.10 -24.11
C SER A 107 10.00 7.69 -23.58
N LYS A 108 10.36 6.80 -24.49
CA LYS A 108 10.78 5.46 -24.14
C LYS A 108 12.04 5.54 -23.27
N ALA A 109 12.02 4.96 -22.08
CA ALA A 109 13.20 4.86 -21.24
C ALA A 109 14.29 4.07 -21.96
N GLU A 110 15.56 4.48 -21.76
CA GLU A 110 16.70 3.76 -22.30
C GLU A 110 16.66 2.28 -21.88
N ARG A 111 17.14 1.41 -22.77
CA ARG A 111 16.94 -0.04 -22.66
C ARG A 111 17.77 -0.62 -21.50
N ASN A 112 17.24 -0.54 -20.28
CA ASN A 112 17.82 -1.12 -19.08
C ASN A 112 17.10 -2.45 -18.74
N LYS A 113 17.85 -3.54 -18.53
CA LYS A 113 17.29 -4.86 -18.16
C LYS A 113 16.53 -4.85 -16.82
N ALA A 114 16.81 -3.86 -15.97
CA ALA A 114 16.16 -3.68 -14.68
C ALA A 114 14.80 -2.98 -14.77
N VAL A 115 14.45 -2.37 -15.91
CA VAL A 115 13.22 -1.58 -16.05
C VAL A 115 12.30 -2.23 -17.08
N ARG A 116 11.06 -2.52 -16.69
CA ARG A 116 9.98 -2.84 -17.62
C ARG A 116 9.32 -1.55 -18.08
N GLN A 117 8.86 -1.55 -19.32
CA GLN A 117 8.09 -0.44 -19.85
C GLN A 117 7.02 -0.91 -20.83
N ARG A 118 5.89 -0.20 -20.84
CA ARG A 118 4.77 -0.44 -21.75
C ARG A 118 4.29 0.89 -22.32
N GLU A 119 4.10 0.93 -23.63
CA GLU A 119 3.50 2.08 -24.30
C GLU A 119 2.00 2.15 -24.00
N VAL A 120 1.49 3.36 -23.81
CA VAL A 120 0.08 3.65 -23.57
C VAL A 120 -0.31 4.93 -24.33
N MET A 121 -1.51 4.91 -24.91
CA MET A 121 -2.11 6.11 -25.51
C MET A 121 -2.98 6.79 -24.46
N LEU A 122 -2.54 7.94 -23.96
CA LEU A 122 -3.29 8.71 -22.97
C LEU A 122 -3.94 9.93 -23.60
N PRO A 123 -5.22 10.20 -23.32
CA PRO A 123 -5.90 11.35 -23.90
C PRO A 123 -5.45 12.62 -23.17
N ALA A 124 -4.99 13.63 -23.91
CA ALA A 124 -4.83 14.97 -23.36
C ALA A 124 -6.22 15.62 -23.24
N GLN A 125 -6.84 15.49 -22.07
CA GLN A 125 -8.16 16.05 -21.78
C GLN A 125 -8.07 17.28 -20.88
N PRO A 126 -8.91 18.29 -21.11
CA PRO A 126 -9.07 19.37 -20.14
C PRO A 126 -9.52 18.84 -18.78
N PHE A 127 -9.00 19.43 -17.71
CA PHE A 127 -9.49 19.20 -16.35
C PHE A 127 -9.54 20.48 -15.55
N ILE A 128 -10.29 20.45 -14.46
CA ILE A 128 -10.43 21.58 -13.54
C ILE A 128 -9.65 21.22 -12.28
N ASN A 129 -8.77 22.11 -11.82
CA ASN A 129 -8.04 21.93 -10.57
C ASN A 129 -8.93 22.24 -9.35
N GLU A 130 -8.39 22.09 -8.14
CA GLU A 130 -9.15 22.32 -6.90
C GLU A 130 -9.66 23.77 -6.76
N ASP A 131 -8.95 24.75 -7.34
CA ASP A 131 -9.33 26.16 -7.33
C ASP A 131 -10.34 26.55 -8.43
N GLY A 132 -10.82 25.58 -9.23
CA GLY A 132 -11.76 25.85 -10.32
C GLY A 132 -11.10 26.35 -11.62
N VAL A 133 -9.77 26.38 -11.70
CA VAL A 133 -9.02 26.77 -12.90
C VAL A 133 -9.03 25.63 -13.92
N LYS A 134 -9.46 25.95 -15.15
CA LYS A 134 -9.47 25.00 -16.27
C LYS A 134 -8.09 24.90 -16.91
N ILE A 135 -7.47 23.74 -16.83
CA ILE A 135 -6.23 23.40 -17.50
C ILE A 135 -6.59 22.72 -18.83
N THR A 136 -6.15 23.29 -19.95
CA THR A 136 -6.47 22.81 -21.30
C THR A 136 -5.20 22.50 -22.08
N PRO A 137 -5.13 21.36 -22.79
CA PRO A 137 -4.04 21.10 -23.71
C PRO A 137 -4.13 22.02 -24.92
N ILE A 138 -2.99 22.45 -25.43
CA ILE A 138 -2.90 23.20 -26.68
C ILE A 138 -3.35 22.32 -27.87
N HIS A 139 -3.01 21.03 -27.81
CA HIS A 139 -3.41 20.04 -28.81
C HIS A 139 -4.18 18.90 -28.14
N PRO A 140 -5.51 18.84 -28.28
CA PRO A 140 -6.31 17.71 -27.82
C PRO A 140 -6.05 16.52 -28.74
N ALA A 141 -5.10 15.68 -28.35
CA ALA A 141 -4.73 14.47 -29.08
C ALA A 141 -4.48 13.33 -28.09
N MET A 142 -4.56 12.10 -28.58
CA MET A 142 -4.00 10.95 -27.88
C MET A 142 -2.48 11.08 -27.93
N GLN A 143 -1.84 11.08 -26.76
CA GLN A 143 -0.39 11.15 -26.63
C GLN A 143 0.16 9.77 -26.34
N SER A 144 1.14 9.32 -27.15
CA SER A 144 1.92 8.13 -26.83
C SER A 144 2.82 8.46 -25.64
N GLN A 145 2.71 7.67 -24.59
CA GLN A 145 3.48 7.77 -23.35
C GLN A 145 3.94 6.37 -22.93
N PHE A 146 4.92 6.30 -22.04
CA PHE A 146 5.49 5.05 -21.56
C PHE A 146 5.31 4.93 -20.06
N VAL A 147 4.67 3.84 -19.62
CA VAL A 147 4.62 3.46 -18.21
C VAL A 147 5.82 2.57 -17.94
N ALA A 148 6.67 2.95 -17.00
CA ALA A 148 7.86 2.20 -16.63
C ALA A 148 7.87 1.86 -15.13
N TRP A 149 8.35 0.67 -14.80
CA TRP A 149 8.44 0.17 -13.42
C TRP A 149 9.62 -0.80 -13.30
N ASN A 150 10.07 -1.07 -12.08
CA ASN A 150 11.20 -1.98 -11.85
C ASN A 150 10.80 -3.43 -12.16
N ASN A 151 11.63 -4.14 -12.93
CA ASN A 151 11.41 -5.54 -13.34
C ASN A 151 11.52 -6.52 -12.15
N GLN A 152 12.25 -6.14 -11.11
CA GLN A 152 12.42 -6.96 -9.91
C GLN A 152 11.23 -6.82 -8.95
N ASP A 153 10.43 -5.77 -9.11
CA ASP A 153 9.29 -5.52 -8.25
C ASP A 153 8.11 -6.41 -8.66
N ARG A 154 7.58 -7.12 -7.67
CA ARG A 154 6.48 -8.08 -7.82
C ARG A 154 5.25 -7.69 -7.02
N ARG A 155 5.20 -6.48 -6.48
CA ARG A 155 4.02 -6.00 -5.75
C ARG A 155 2.78 -6.06 -6.64
N PRO A 156 1.68 -6.67 -6.19
CA PRO A 156 0.49 -6.90 -7.01
C PRO A 156 -0.14 -5.57 -7.49
N PHE A 157 -0.11 -4.53 -6.65
CA PHE A 157 -0.67 -3.22 -6.97
C PHE A 157 0.04 -2.51 -8.13
N ILE A 158 1.34 -2.76 -8.34
CA ILE A 158 2.05 -2.20 -9.49
C ILE A 158 1.50 -2.76 -10.79
N LEU A 159 1.33 -4.08 -10.84
CA LEU A 159 0.82 -4.76 -12.03
C LEU A 159 -0.65 -4.40 -12.27
N GLU A 160 -1.45 -4.30 -11.21
CA GLU A 160 -2.84 -3.85 -11.30
C GLU A 160 -2.94 -2.44 -11.87
N PHE A 161 -2.14 -1.50 -11.38
CA PHE A 161 -2.09 -0.13 -11.90
C PHE A 161 -1.73 -0.10 -13.38
N VAL A 162 -0.65 -0.80 -13.77
CA VAL A 162 -0.21 -0.88 -15.18
C VAL A 162 -1.30 -1.49 -16.06
N GLN A 163 -2.01 -2.52 -15.58
CA GLN A 163 -3.12 -3.13 -16.32
C GLN A 163 -4.30 -2.18 -16.47
N LYS A 164 -4.70 -1.47 -15.42
CA LYS A 164 -5.81 -0.52 -15.48
C LYS A 164 -5.48 0.70 -16.36
N LEU A 165 -4.25 1.20 -16.30
CA LEU A 165 -3.81 2.36 -17.08
C LEU A 165 -3.60 2.02 -18.56
N CYS A 166 -2.91 0.91 -18.86
CA CYS A 166 -2.66 0.48 -20.25
C CYS A 166 -3.83 -0.27 -20.89
N GLY A 167 -4.91 -0.50 -20.14
CA GLY A 167 -6.00 -1.39 -20.51
C GLY A 167 -5.66 -2.88 -20.33
N GLN A 168 -6.70 -3.68 -20.07
CA GLN A 168 -6.64 -5.13 -20.28
C GLN A 168 -6.19 -5.36 -21.72
N GLY A 169 -5.14 -6.15 -21.91
CA GLY A 169 -4.41 -6.24 -23.17
C GLY A 169 -5.29 -6.47 -24.41
N ALA A 170 -4.78 -5.96 -25.53
CA ALA A 170 -5.09 -6.29 -26.93
C ALA A 170 -6.10 -7.42 -27.18
#